data_AF-A0A3D1RZC8-F1
#
_entry.id   AF-A0A3D1RZC8-F1
#
_cell.length_a   1.000
_cell.length_b   1.000
_cell.length_c   1.000
_cell.angle_alpha   90.00
_cell.angle_beta   90.00
_cell.angle_gamma   90.00
#
_symmetry.space_group_name_H-M   'P 1'
#
loop_
_entity.id
_entity.type
_entity.pdbx_description
1 polymer ?
#
loop_
_entity_poly.entity_id
_entity_poly.type
_entity_poly.pdbx_seq_one_letter_code
_entity_poly.pdbx_strand_id
1 'polypeptide(L)' 'MRLNRPFVGIPSFLRSEICTDLNQLDADIAVFGVPHDEGSPFLAGSRMGPRSIREHSLRFGAQGSIYDPETGSQYLEEEL' A
#
# COMPACT_ATOMS: atom_id res chain seq x y z
N MET A 1 5.86 -22.20 1.22
CA MET A 1 6.26 -20.87 0.74
C MET A 1 5.02 -19.99 0.66
N ARG A 2 5.03 -18.78 1.26
CA ARG A 2 3.90 -17.84 1.19
C ARG A 2 4.02 -17.02 -0.10
N LEU A 3 3.01 -17.07 -0.96
CA LEU A 3 2.97 -16.27 -2.18
C LEU A 3 2.71 -14.81 -1.80
N ASN A 4 3.69 -13.92 -2.02
CA ASN A 4 3.59 -12.49 -1.74
C ASN A 4 3.55 -11.69 -3.04
N ARG A 5 2.54 -11.94 -3.88
CA ARG A 5 2.28 -11.14 -5.09
C ARG A 5 1.36 -9.96 -4.76
N PRO A 6 1.40 -8.85 -5.52
CA PRO A 6 0.60 -7.65 -5.22
C PRO A 6 -0.92 -7.90 -5.11
N PHE A 7 -1.43 -8.94 -5.77
CA PHE A 7 -2.85 -9.30 -5.81
C PHE A 7 -3.29 -10.29 -4.71
N VAL A 8 -2.43 -10.67 -3.76
CA VAL A 8 -2.77 -11.58 -2.66
C VAL A 8 -2.47 -10.97 -1.29
N GLY A 9 -3.32 -11.28 -0.31
CA GLY A 9 -3.19 -10.85 1.09
C GLY A 9 -4.01 -9.61 1.45
N ILE A 10 -3.87 -9.17 2.69
CA ILE A 10 -4.55 -7.97 3.20
C ILE A 10 -3.73 -6.73 2.77
N PRO A 11 -4.34 -5.72 2.12
CA PRO A 11 -3.62 -4.53 1.66
C PRO A 11 -3.48 -3.50 2.79
N SER A 12 -2.58 -3.75 3.73
CA SER A 12 -1.99 -2.68 4.54
C SER A 12 -0.93 -1.93 3.72
N PHE A 13 -0.55 -0.72 4.15
CA PHE A 13 0.46 0.07 3.45
C PHE A 13 1.81 -0.67 3.50
N LEU A 14 2.41 -0.95 2.34
CA LEU A 14 3.64 -1.73 2.17
C LEU A 14 3.63 -3.10 2.90
N ARG A 15 2.45 -3.71 3.10
CA ARG A 15 2.27 -4.92 3.94
C ARG A 15 2.67 -4.75 5.41
N SER A 16 2.77 -3.52 5.90
CA SER A 16 3.06 -3.23 7.32
C SER A 16 2.02 -3.84 8.25
N GLU A 17 2.38 -4.06 9.51
CA GLU A 17 1.47 -4.61 10.50
C GLU A 17 0.27 -3.67 10.76
N ILE A 18 -0.91 -4.26 10.93
CA ILE A 18 -2.13 -3.50 11.21
C ILE A 18 -2.26 -3.37 12.73
N CYS A 19 -2.08 -2.15 13.22
CA CYS A 19 -2.38 -1.81 14.60
C CYS A 19 -3.81 -1.29 14.72
N THR A 20 -4.59 -1.87 15.64
CA THR A 20 -5.98 -1.46 15.93
C THR A 20 -6.16 -0.80 17.30
N ASP A 21 -5.19 -0.97 18.20
CA ASP A 21 -5.14 -0.32 19.52
C ASP A 21 -3.97 0.66 19.57
N LEU A 22 -4.27 1.95 19.56
CA LEU A 22 -3.24 3.00 19.58
C LEU A 22 -2.41 3.00 20.87
N ASN A 23 -2.90 2.42 21.96
CA ASN A 23 -2.12 2.30 23.19
C ASN A 23 -1.00 1.25 23.08
N GLN A 24 -1.07 0.37 22.08
CA GLN A 24 -0.07 -0.66 21.77
C GLN A 24 0.77 -0.31 20.55
N LEU A 25 0.61 0.89 19.99
CA LEU A 25 1.36 1.32 18.81
C LEU A 25 2.82 1.59 19.18
N ASP A 26 3.72 0.74 18.70
CA ASP A 26 5.17 0.90 18.76
C ASP A 26 5.73 0.85 17.34
N ALA A 27 5.96 2.02 16.73
CA ALA A 27 6.46 2.15 15.37
C ALA A 27 7.09 3.53 15.14
N ASP A 28 8.12 3.59 14.30
CA ASP A 28 8.70 4.87 13.85
C ASP A 28 7.73 5.66 12.97
N ILE A 29 6.93 4.95 12.16
CA ILE A 29 5.97 5.51 11.21
C ILE A 29 4.66 4.74 11.29
N ALA A 30 3.55 5.48 11.40
CA ALA A 30 2.19 4.93 11.33
C ALA A 30 1.41 5.54 10.16
N VAL A 31 0.65 4.70 9.44
CA VAL A 31 -0.14 5.13 8.28
C VAL A 31 -1.64 5.03 8.59
N PHE A 32 -2.27 6.19 8.78
CA PHE A 32 -3.70 6.31 9.03
C PHE A 32 -4.42 6.89 7.81
N GLY A 33 -5.54 6.30 7.41
CA GLY A 33 -6.30 6.73 6.23
C GLY A 33 -7.58 7.43 6.63
N VAL A 34 -7.83 8.62 6.07
CA VAL A 34 -9.09 9.37 6.27
C VAL A 34 -9.89 9.36 4.96
N PRO A 35 -10.89 8.46 4.81
CA PRO A 35 -11.67 8.34 3.58
C PRO A 35 -12.80 9.39 3.53
N HIS A 36 -12.44 10.65 3.27
CA HIS A 36 -13.39 11.77 3.23
C HIS A 36 -13.21 12.60 1.95
N ASP A 37 -14.31 13.01 1.33
CA ASP A 37 -14.29 13.87 0.13
C ASP A 37 -15.44 14.89 0.03
N GLU A 38 -16.21 15.09 1.11
CA GLU A 38 -17.38 15.99 1.07
C GLU A 38 -17.01 17.48 0.95
N GLY A 39 -15.72 17.82 1.16
CA GLY A 39 -15.18 19.15 0.91
C GLY A 39 -14.73 19.40 -0.53
N SER A 40 -14.81 18.42 -1.44
CA SER A 40 -14.37 18.59 -2.84
C SER A 40 -15.41 19.38 -3.65
N PRO A 41 -15.05 20.53 -4.26
CA PRO A 41 -16.01 21.36 -4.98
C PRO A 41 -16.34 20.87 -6.40
N PHE A 42 -15.67 19.81 -6.88
CA PHE A 42 -15.82 19.35 -8.27
C PHE A 42 -15.91 17.83 -8.39
N LEU A 43 -14.78 17.12 -8.42
CA LEU A 43 -14.76 15.66 -8.57
C LEU A 43 -14.74 14.97 -7.21
N ALA A 44 -15.71 14.08 -7.01
CA ALA A 44 -15.72 13.12 -5.90
C ALA A 44 -14.74 11.96 -6.17
N GLY A 45 -14.45 11.19 -5.13
CA GLY A 45 -13.69 9.94 -5.24
C GLY A 45 -12.44 9.87 -4.36
N SER A 46 -11.97 10.98 -3.79
CA SER A 46 -10.79 10.95 -2.91
C SER A 46 -11.00 10.11 -1.65
N ARG A 47 -12.25 9.87 -1.23
CA ARG A 47 -12.57 8.91 -0.16
C ARG A 47 -12.11 7.48 -0.46
N MET A 48 -11.94 7.12 -1.73
CA MET A 48 -11.41 5.82 -2.16
C MET A 48 -9.87 5.79 -2.17
N GLY A 49 -9.23 6.96 -2.08
CA GLY A 49 -7.77 7.15 -2.13
C GLY A 49 -7.02 6.32 -1.08
N PRO A 50 -7.36 6.38 0.22
CA PRO A 50 -6.64 5.62 1.24
C PRO A 50 -6.63 4.10 1.03
N ARG A 51 -7.67 3.54 0.38
CA ARG A 51 -7.73 2.13 0.01
C ARG A 51 -6.82 1.87 -1.19
N SER A 52 -6.96 2.68 -2.24
CA SER A 52 -6.21 2.55 -3.49
C SER A 52 -4.69 2.69 -3.29
N ILE A 53 -4.26 3.63 -2.43
CA ILE A 53 -2.84 3.83 -2.07
C ILE A 53 -2.26 2.58 -1.43
N ARG A 54 -2.97 1.93 -0.49
CA ARG A 54 -2.50 0.70 0.14
C ARG A 54 -2.37 -0.44 -0.87
N GLU A 55 -3.36 -0.62 -1.73
CA GLU A 55 -3.32 -1.64 -2.79
C GLU A 55 -2.17 -1.41 -3.77
N HIS A 56 -1.92 -0.16 -4.17
CA HIS A 56 -0.78 0.18 -5.03
C HIS A 56 0.56 -0.03 -4.34
N SER A 57 0.64 0.23 -3.02
CA SER A 57 1.88 0.04 -2.26
C SER A 57 2.34 -1.43 -2.23
N LEU A 58 1.44 -2.40 -2.45
CA LEU A 58 1.80 -3.82 -2.53
C LEU A 58 2.65 -4.19 -3.75
N ARG A 59 2.84 -3.25 -4.68
CA ARG A 59 3.72 -3.40 -5.83
C ARG A 59 5.19 -3.16 -5.49
N PHE A 60 5.54 -2.76 -4.27
CA PHE A 60 6.91 -2.51 -3.83
C PHE A 60 7.38 -3.54 -2.80
N GLY A 61 8.71 -3.67 -2.63
CA GLY A 61 9.33 -4.35 -1.48
C GLY A 61 9.21 -5.89 -1.46
N ALA A 62 8.88 -6.52 -2.59
CA ALA A 62 8.86 -7.98 -2.70
C ALA A 62 9.56 -8.45 -3.98
N GLN A 63 10.14 -9.65 -3.94
CA GLN A 63 10.78 -10.24 -5.11
C GLN A 63 9.76 -10.43 -6.26
N GLY A 64 9.98 -9.77 -7.40
CA GLY A 64 9.05 -9.67 -8.53
C GLY A 64 8.09 -8.48 -8.48
N SER A 65 8.30 -7.52 -7.58
CA SER A 65 7.45 -6.32 -7.44
C SER A 65 7.96 -5.22 -8.39
N ILE A 66 7.07 -4.71 -9.26
CA ILE A 66 7.39 -3.89 -10.47
C ILE A 66 8.30 -4.60 -11.47
N TYR A 67 7.73 -5.60 -12.13
CA TYR A 67 8.33 -6.24 -13.29
C TYR A 67 7.80 -5.62 -14.59
N ASP A 68 8.71 -5.20 -15.46
CA ASP A 68 8.39 -4.80 -16.81
C ASP A 68 8.58 -5.99 -17.77
N PRO A 69 7.48 -6.51 -18.39
CA PRO A 69 7.56 -7.64 -19.29
C PRO A 69 8.24 -7.33 -20.63
N GLU A 70 8.31 -6.06 -21.05
CA GLU A 70 8.95 -5.67 -22.30
C GLU A 70 10.48 -5.69 -22.18
N THR A 71 11.00 -5.16 -21.08
CA THR A 71 12.45 -5.11 -20.81
C THR A 71 12.96 -6.30 -20.01
N GLY A 72 12.07 -7.11 -19.43
CA GLY A 72 12.41 -8.22 -18.53
C GLY A 72 13.07 -7.75 -17.23
N SER A 73 12.97 -6.47 -16.91
CA SER A 73 13.65 -5.84 -15.77
C SER A 73 12.72 -5.72 -14.57
N GLN A 74 13.31 -5.83 -13.38
CA GLN A 74 12.62 -5.62 -12.12
C GLN A 74 13.12 -4.32 -11.48
N TYR A 75 12.19 -3.46 -11.07
CA TYR A 75 12.48 -2.14 -10.51
C TYR A 75 12.08 -2.08 -9.04
N LEU A 76 12.73 -1.21 -8.27
CA LEU A 76 12.35 -0.92 -6.87
C LEU A 76 12.30 -2.17 -5.98
N GLU A 77 13.22 -3.11 -6.22
CA GLU A 77 13.39 -4.33 -5.42
C GLU A 77 14.10 -4.05 -4.07
N GLU A 78 15.05 -3.12 -4.04
CA GLU A 78 15.93 -2.87 -2.88
C GLU A 78 15.76 -1.49 -2.22
N GLU A 79 14.90 -0.60 -2.71
CA GLU A 79 14.85 0.81 -2.26
C GLU A 79 14.04 1.08 -0.96
N LEU A 80 13.84 0.08 -0.09
CA LEU A 80 13.19 0.25 1.21
C LEU A 80 13.97 -0.41 2.35
#